data_AF-A0A929F3B5-F1
#
_entry.id   AF-A0A929F3B5-F1
#
_cell.length_a   1.000
_cell.length_b   1.000
_cell.length_c   1.000
_cell.angle_alpha   90.00
_cell.angle_beta   90.00
_cell.angle_gamma   90.00
#
_symmetry.space_group_name_H-M   'P 1'
#
loop_
_entity.id
_entity.type
_entity.pdbx_description
1 polymer ?
#
loop_
_entity_poly.entity_id
_entity_poly.type
_entity_poly.pdbx_seq_one_letter_code
_entity_poly.pdbx_strand_id
1 'polypeptide(L)' 'VKTLVMYCNGMWCGQSPRNIMTLLKFGYPADKIKWYRGGMQDWEVLGLTTVPGK' A
#
# COMPACT_ATOMS: atom_id res chain seq x y z
N VAL A 1 -12.84 -11.15 7.31
CA VAL A 1 -11.99 -9.96 7.07
C VAL A 1 -10.65 -10.41 6.51
N LYS A 2 -10.15 -9.81 5.42
CA LYS A 2 -8.84 -10.15 4.83
C LYS A 2 -7.73 -9.28 5.42
N THR A 3 -6.47 -9.60 5.15
CA THR A 3 -5.36 -8.68 5.41
C THR A 3 -5.10 -7.86 4.15
N LEU A 4 -4.99 -6.54 4.27
CA LEU A 4 -4.67 -5.64 3.17
C LEU A 4 -3.19 -5.26 3.22
N VAL A 5 -2.53 -5.28 2.07
CA VAL A 5 -1.22 -4.66 1.88
C VAL A 5 -1.44 -3.43 1.01
N MET A 6 -1.31 -2.26 1.62
CA MET A 6 -1.49 -0.97 0.99
C MET A 6 -0.15 -0.49 0.43
N TYR A 7 -0.14 -0.04 -0.82
CA TYR A 7 1.00 0.60 -1.48
C TYR A 7 0.52 1.60 -2.52
N CYS A 8 1.43 2.39 -3.08
CA CYS A 8 1.20 3.33 -4.19
C CYS A 8 2.50 3.42 -5.02
N ASN A 9 2.70 4.51 -5.77
CA ASN A 9 3.89 4.73 -6.58
C ASN A 9 5.19 4.81 -5.76
N GLY A 10 5.16 5.45 -4.59
CA GLY A 10 6.34 5.60 -3.74
C GLY A 10 6.01 6.14 -2.36
N MET A 11 7.02 6.27 -1.50
CA MET A 11 6.88 6.79 -0.13
C MET A 11 6.32 8.21 -0.02
N TRP A 12 6.42 8.99 -1.10
CA TRP A 12 5.89 10.34 -1.25
C TRP A 12 4.42 10.38 -1.69
N CYS A 13 3.84 9.24 -2.12
CA CYS A 13 2.45 9.19 -2.56
C CYS A 13 1.48 9.31 -1.36
N GLY A 14 0.71 10.40 -1.32
CA GLY A 14 -0.27 10.65 -0.26
C GLY A 14 -1.57 9.83 -0.34
N GLN A 15 -1.78 9.03 -1.39
CA GLN A 15 -3.02 8.25 -1.54
C GLN A 15 -3.11 7.08 -0.55
N SER A 16 -2.02 6.33 -0.35
CA SER A 16 -2.00 5.21 0.61
C SER A 16 -2.34 5.66 2.04
N PRO A 17 -1.69 6.67 2.65
CA PRO A 17 -2.05 7.10 4.00
C PRO A 17 -3.49 7.64 4.07
N ARG A 18 -3.97 8.35 3.04
CA ARG A 18 -5.37 8.81 3.00
C ARG A 18 -6.35 7.64 3.01
N ASN A 19 -6.09 6.60 2.22
CA ASN A 19 -6.98 5.45 2.11
C ASN A 19 -6.92 4.56 3.36
N ILE A 20 -5.76 4.42 4.00
CA ILE A 20 -5.61 3.77 5.31
C ILE A 20 -6.51 4.48 6.34
N MET A 21 -6.45 5.81 6.42
CA MET A 21 -7.29 6.58 7.35
C MET A 21 -8.78 6.42 7.05
N THR A 22 -9.18 6.36 5.77
CA THR A 22 -10.57 6.09 5.38
C THR A 22 -11.03 4.71 5.82
N LEU A 23 -10.22 3.67 5.63
CA LEU A 23 -10.54 2.30 6.06
C LEU A 23 -10.70 2.21 7.58
N LEU A 24 -9.83 2.87 8.34
CA LEU A 24 -9.93 2.96 9.80
C LEU A 24 -11.23 3.66 10.23
N LYS A 25 -11.61 4.76 9.56
CA LYS A 25 -12.90 5.44 9.82
C LYS A 25 -14.12 4.56 9.55
N PHE A 26 -14.04 3.63 8.60
CA PHE A 26 -15.08 2.65 8.32
C PHE A 26 -15.01 1.39 9.20
N GLY A 27 -14.13 1.36 10.20
CA GLY A 27 -14.04 0.25 11.14
C GLY A 27 -13.27 -0.96 10.63
N TYR A 28 -12.44 -0.82 9.59
CA TYR A 28 -11.54 -1.89 9.19
C TYR A 28 -10.50 -2.14 10.30
N PRO A 29 -10.24 -3.40 10.70
CA PRO A 29 -9.32 -3.68 11.79
C PRO A 29 -7.90 -3.21 11.47
N ALA A 30 -7.31 -2.41 12.36
CA ALA A 30 -5.99 -1.81 12.15
C ALA A 30 -4.88 -2.87 12.02
N ASP A 31 -4.99 -3.97 12.77
CA ASP A 31 -4.05 -5.10 12.73
C ASP A 31 -4.04 -5.82 11.37
N LYS A 32 -5.13 -5.71 10.61
CA LYS A 32 -5.31 -6.26 9.26
C LYS A 32 -4.84 -5.33 8.14
N ILE A 33 -4.36 -4.13 8.45
CA ILE A 33 -3.79 -3.21 7.46
C ILE A 33 -2.26 -3.24 7.59
N LYS A 34 -1.59 -3.62 6.51
CA LYS A 34 -0.14 -3.50 6.35
C LYS A 34 0.13 -2.42 5.32
N TRP A 35 1.17 -1.62 5.54
CA TRP A 35 1.53 -0.54 4.63
C TRP A 35 2.96 -0.74 4.15
N TYR A 36 3.10 -1.06 2.87
CA TYR A 36 4.39 -1.07 2.21
C TYR A 36 4.72 0.36 1.77
N ARG A 37 5.42 1.10 2.65
CA ARG A 37 5.63 2.54 2.50
C ARG A 37 6.49 2.89 1.30
N GLY A 38 7.46 2.06 0.94
CA GLY A 38 8.35 2.27 -0.20
C GLY A 38 7.62 2.34 -1.55
N GLY A 39 6.45 1.70 -1.67
CA GLY A 39 5.66 1.67 -2.89
C GLY A 39 6.36 0.98 -4.07
N MET A 40 5.84 1.18 -5.27
CA MET A 40 6.40 0.60 -6.49
C MET A 40 7.84 1.05 -6.75
N GLN A 41 8.19 2.30 -6.44
CA GLN A 41 9.53 2.83 -6.58
C GLN A 41 10.57 1.98 -5.81
N ASP A 42 10.31 1.67 -4.54
CA ASP A 42 11.20 0.84 -3.72
C ASP A 42 11.22 -0.62 -4.22
N TRP A 43 10.06 -1.15 -4.63
CA TRP A 43 9.94 -2.49 -5.22
C TRP A 43 10.82 -2.66 -6.47
N GLU A 44 10.78 -1.68 -7.37
CA GLU A 44 11.54 -1.68 -8.62
C GLU A 44 13.03 -1.44 -8.38
N VAL A 45 13.40 -0.55 -7.45
CA VAL A 45 14.81 -0.31 -7.06
C VAL A 45 15.47 -1.57 -6.50
N LEU A 46 14.70 -2.40 -5.77
CA LEU A 46 15.17 -3.68 -5.26
C LEU A 46 15.24 -4.78 -6.34
N GLY A 47 14.82 -4.50 -7.57
CA GLY A 47 14.81 -5.47 -8.67
C GLY A 47 13.79 -6.59 -8.49
N LEU A 48 12.74 -6.35 -7.69
CA LEU A 48 11.69 -7.33 -7.47
C LEU A 48 10.79 -7.47 -8.71
N THR A 49 10.22 -8.66 -8.92
CA THR A 49 9.42 -8.96 -10.10
C THR A 49 8.18 -8.07 -10.20
N THR A 50 7.94 -7.52 -11.38
CA THR A 50 6.71 -6.80 -11.73
C THR A 50 5.95 -7.57 -12.81
N VAL A 51 4.64 -7.34 -12.89
CA VAL A 51 3.81 -7.84 -14.00
C VAL A 51 3.43 -6.62 -14.83
N PRO A 52 3.85 -6.52 -16.11
CA PRO A 52 3.43 -5.42 -16.96
C PRO A 52 1.90 -5.41 -17.10
N GLY A 53 1.33 -4.22 -17.22
CA GLY A 53 -0.09 -4.06 -17.54
C GLY A 53 -0.44 -4.79 -18.84
N LYS A 54 -1.70 -5.22 -18.97
CA LYS A 54 -2.22 -5.68 -20.26
C LYS A 54 -2.20 -4.55 -21.28
#